data_AF-A0A1D2MH74-F1
#
_entry.id   AF-A0A1D2MH74-F1
#
_cell.length_a   1.000
_cell.length_b   1.000
_cell.length_c   1.000
_cell.angle_alpha   90.00
_cell.angle_beta   90.00
_cell.angle_gamma   90.00
#
_symmetry.space_group_name_H-M   'P 1'
#
loop_
_entity.id
_entity.type
_entity.pdbx_description
1 polymer ?
#
loop_
_entity_poly.entity_id
_entity_poly.type
_entity_poly.pdbx_seq_one_letter_code
_entity_poly.pdbx_strand_id
1 'polypeptide(L)'
;MKAVVKALLALALVAIILDGTSAITCTKNGVYDCSKATPAADTTCDYYYCIWYPSLNAWMVNRYKCGTGFIWDDTIKRCITEPTTTAAPTTSA
;
A
#
# COMPACT_ATOMS: atom_id res chain seq x y z
N MET A 1 -0.03 42.48 10.46
CA MET A 1 1.14 41.79 9.85
C MET A 1 1.67 40.65 10.74
N LYS A 2 2.11 40.89 11.99
CA LYS A 2 2.66 39.84 12.87
C LYS A 2 1.71 38.65 13.12
N ALA A 3 0.42 38.90 13.30
CA ALA A 3 -0.59 37.84 13.53
C ALA A 3 -0.83 36.97 12.29
N VAL A 4 -0.83 37.57 11.10
CA VAL A 4 -1.00 36.87 9.81
C VAL A 4 0.19 35.97 9.53
N VAL A 5 1.42 36.45 9.78
CA VAL A 5 2.64 35.64 9.65
C VAL A 5 2.64 34.47 10.63
N LYS A 6 2.19 34.67 11.87
CA LYS A 6 2.10 33.62 12.89
C LYS A 6 1.06 32.54 12.54
N ALA A 7 -0.08 32.96 11.98
CA ALA A 7 -1.12 32.04 11.50
C ALA A 7 -0.67 31.24 10.28
N LEU A 8 0.03 31.86 9.33
CA LEU A 8 0.60 31.19 8.17
C LEU A 8 1.68 30.18 8.56
N LEU A 9 2.55 30.53 9.52
CA LEU A 9 3.57 29.60 10.04
C LEU A 9 2.95 28.40 10.75
N ALA A 10 1.88 28.61 11.52
CA ALA A 10 1.16 27.54 12.21
C ALA A 10 0.46 26.59 11.23
N LEU A 11 -0.17 27.12 10.17
CA LEU A 11 -0.78 26.33 9.10
C LEU A 11 0.26 25.52 8.32
N ALA A 12 1.43 26.10 8.04
CA ALA A 12 2.53 25.41 7.38
C ALA A 12 3.08 24.27 8.26
N LEU A 13 3.24 24.48 9.57
CA LEU A 13 3.65 23.43 10.52
C LEU A 13 2.64 22.28 10.58
N VAL A 14 1.33 22.54 10.54
CA VAL A 14 0.31 21.49 10.51
C VAL A 14 0.38 20.67 9.22
N ALA A 15 0.68 21.30 8.08
CA ALA A 15 0.84 20.60 6.80
C ALA A 15 2.09 19.70 6.77
N ILE A 16 3.21 20.13 7.36
CA ILE A 16 4.47 19.34 7.40
C ILE A 16 4.34 18.08 8.30
N ILE A 17 3.42 18.09 9.28
CA ILE A 17 3.14 16.89 10.10
C ILE A 17 2.20 15.91 9.37
N LEU A 18 1.55 16.36 8.28
CA LEU A 18 0.64 15.60 7.43
C LEU A 18 1.32 15.05 6.17
N ASP A 19 2.64 15.11 6.08
CA ASP A 19 3.44 14.28 5.17
C ASP A 19 3.40 12.82 5.65
N GLY A 20 2.18 12.31 5.81
CA GLY A 20 1.90 10.98 6.27
C GLY A 20 2.49 10.01 5.28
N THR A 21 3.61 9.40 5.66
CA THR A 21 3.91 8.04 5.22
C THR A 21 2.60 7.27 5.28
N SER A 22 2.09 6.78 4.14
CA SER A 22 0.79 6.12 4.01
C SER A 22 0.63 5.08 5.12
N ALA A 23 -0.01 5.47 6.23
CA ALA A 23 -0.02 4.68 7.45
C ALA A 23 -1.13 3.64 7.30
N ILE A 24 -0.79 2.54 6.63
CA ILE A 24 -1.69 1.40 6.47
C ILE A 24 -2.16 0.96 7.86
N THR A 25 -3.47 0.93 8.07
CA THR A 25 -4.05 0.50 9.35
C THR A 25 -4.39 -0.98 9.31
N CYS A 26 -3.84 -1.75 10.24
CA CYS A 26 -4.12 -3.17 10.40
C CYS A 26 -5.16 -3.42 11.50
N THR A 27 -6.10 -4.32 11.24
CA THR A 27 -7.10 -4.77 12.22
C THR A 27 -7.15 -6.29 12.37
N LYS A 28 -6.52 -7.03 11.45
CA LYS A 28 -6.48 -8.49 11.43
C LYS A 28 -5.15 -8.98 10.85
N ASN A 29 -4.67 -10.12 11.35
CA ASN A 29 -3.52 -10.81 10.77
C ASN A 29 -3.86 -11.31 9.36
N GLY A 30 -2.97 -11.05 8.40
CA GLY A 30 -3.19 -11.50 7.03
C GLY A 30 -2.29 -10.84 5.99
N VAL A 31 -2.56 -11.17 4.74
CA VAL A 31 -1.90 -10.61 3.55
C VAL A 31 -2.92 -9.87 2.72
N TYR A 32 -2.59 -8.66 2.32
CA TYR A 32 -3.52 -7.71 1.71
C TYR A 32 -2.87 -7.01 0.52
N ASP A 33 -3.71 -6.59 -0.43
CA ASP A 33 -3.34 -5.80 -1.60
C ASP A 33 -3.10 -4.33 -1.21
N CYS A 34 -1.94 -3.79 -1.59
CA CYS A 34 -1.58 -2.41 -1.29
C CYS A 34 -2.50 -1.38 -1.97
N SER A 35 -3.06 -1.69 -3.15
CA SER A 35 -4.00 -0.82 -3.85
C SER A 35 -5.34 -0.66 -3.11
N LYS A 36 -5.62 -1.57 -2.16
CA LYS A 36 -6.83 -1.57 -1.32
C LYS A 36 -6.54 -1.16 0.13
N ALA A 37 -5.33 -0.67 0.40
CA ALA A 37 -4.95 -0.24 1.74
C ALA A 37 -5.82 0.92 2.23
N THR A 38 -5.99 1.02 3.55
CA THR A 38 -6.71 2.09 4.24
C THR A 38 -5.75 2.86 5.15
N PRO A 39 -5.87 4.19 5.25
CA PRO A 39 -6.95 5.04 4.74
C PRO A 39 -6.85 5.38 3.24
N ALA A 40 -5.72 5.09 2.60
CA ALA A 40 -5.52 5.30 1.17
C ALA A 40 -4.69 4.16 0.57
N ALA A 41 -4.89 3.92 -0.72
CA ALA A 41 -4.09 3.00 -1.51
C ALA A 41 -2.59 3.35 -1.41
N ASP A 42 -1.74 2.34 -1.31
CA ASP A 42 -0.30 2.49 -1.30
C ASP A 42 0.28 1.94 -2.61
N THR A 43 0.78 2.84 -3.47
CA THR A 43 1.37 2.46 -4.76
C THR A 43 2.84 2.05 -4.64
N THR A 44 3.45 2.21 -3.46
CA THR A 44 4.86 1.89 -3.20
C THR A 44 5.10 0.41 -2.93
N CYS A 45 4.04 -0.39 -2.81
CA CYS A 45 4.08 -1.84 -2.66
C CYS A 45 3.02 -2.50 -3.54
N ASP A 46 3.08 -3.82 -3.66
CA ASP A 46 2.06 -4.60 -4.37
C ASP A 46 1.20 -5.34 -3.34
N TYR A 47 1.81 -5.81 -2.25
CA TYR A 47 1.11 -6.41 -1.12
C TYR A 47 1.80 -6.12 0.21
N TYR A 48 1.08 -6.33 1.30
CA TYR A 48 1.60 -6.17 2.66
C TYR A 48 1.07 -7.23 3.62
N TYR A 49 1.86 -7.51 4.65
CA TYR A 49 1.43 -8.31 5.80
C TYR A 49 1.04 -7.41 6.96
N CYS A 50 -0.10 -7.73 7.57
CA CYS A 50 -0.44 -7.26 8.92
C CYS A 50 -0.14 -8.37 9.91
N ILE A 51 0.66 -8.05 10.93
CA ILE A 51 0.99 -8.98 12.00
C ILE A 51 0.81 -8.28 13.35
N TRP A 52 0.01 -8.87 14.23
CA TRP A 52 -0.21 -8.42 15.60
C TRP A 52 0.90 -8.93 16.52
N TYR A 53 1.57 -8.01 17.21
CA TYR A 53 2.61 -8.32 18.18
C TYR A 53 2.06 -8.02 19.59
N PRO A 54 1.55 -9.04 20.31
CA PRO A 54 0.90 -8.82 21.60
C PRO A 54 1.87 -8.27 22.66
N SER A 55 3.14 -8.67 22.61
CA SER A 55 4.18 -8.18 23.54
C SER A 55 4.44 -6.68 23.44
N LEU A 56 4.14 -6.08 22.29
CA LEU A 56 4.31 -4.65 22.03
C LEU A 56 2.98 -3.90 21.99
N ASN A 57 1.85 -4.62 22.11
CA ASN A 57 0.51 -4.11 21.88
C ASN A 57 0.40 -3.29 20.57
N ALA A 58 1.04 -3.79 19.51
CA ALA A 58 1.21 -3.05 18.26
C ALA A 58 1.02 -3.94 17.02
N TRP A 59 0.57 -3.31 15.93
CA TRP A 59 0.54 -3.89 14.60
C TRP A 59 1.84 -3.57 13.85
N MET A 60 2.38 -4.55 13.15
CA MET A 60 3.42 -4.32 12.15
C MET A 60 2.86 -4.49 10.74
N VAL A 61 3.23 -3.54 9.89
CA VAL A 61 2.93 -3.53 8.46
C VAL A 61 4.23 -3.78 7.70
N ASN A 62 4.34 -4.91 7.02
CA ASN A 62 5.49 -5.22 6.19
C ASN A 62 5.07 -5.15 4.72
N ARG A 63 5.61 -4.17 3.98
CA ARG A 63 5.30 -3.90 2.58
C ARG A 63 6.27 -4.66 1.67
N TYR A 64 5.75 -5.20 0.57
CA TYR A 64 6.53 -5.97 -0.39
C TYR A 64 6.14 -5.62 -1.84
N LYS A 65 7.11 -5.71 -2.73
CA LYS A 65 6.92 -5.71 -4.17
C LYS A 65 7.01 -7.14 -4.69
N CYS A 66 6.22 -7.45 -5.70
CA CYS A 66 6.44 -8.60 -6.55
C CYS A 66 7.76 -8.43 -7.30
N GLY A 67 8.41 -9.56 -7.59
CA GLY A 67 9.62 -9.56 -8.42
C GLY A 67 9.30 -9.10 -9.85
N THR A 68 10.33 -8.69 -10.59
CA THR A 68 10.19 -8.30 -12.01
C THR A 68 9.48 -9.39 -12.82
N GLY A 69 8.44 -9.03 -13.58
CA GLY A 69 7.64 -9.95 -14.39
C GLY A 69 6.48 -10.63 -13.65
N PHE A 70 6.24 -10.26 -12.39
CA PHE A 70 5.14 -10.76 -11.58
C PHE A 70 4.22 -9.63 -11.11
N ILE A 71 2.93 -9.93 -11.00
CA ILE A 71 1.88 -9.07 -10.46
C ILE A 71 1.19 -9.74 -9.28
N TRP A 72 0.74 -8.91 -8.33
CA TRP A 72 -0.01 -9.39 -7.19
C TRP A 72 -1.41 -9.87 -7.60
N ASP A 73 -1.73 -11.12 -7.30
CA ASP A 73 -3.08 -11.66 -7.37
C ASP A 73 -3.68 -11.72 -5.95
N ASP A 74 -4.61 -10.81 -5.69
CA ASP A 74 -5.29 -10.68 -4.39
C ASP A 74 -6.31 -11.81 -4.12
N THR A 75 -6.70 -12.59 -5.14
CA THR A 75 -7.61 -13.73 -4.98
C THR A 75 -6.88 -14.91 -4.36
N ILE A 76 -5.69 -15.22 -4.87
CA ILE A 76 -4.88 -16.34 -4.37
C ILE A 76 -3.77 -15.92 -3.39
N LYS A 77 -3.64 -14.61 -3.12
CA LYS A 77 -2.64 -14.00 -2.23
C LYS A 77 -1.20 -14.35 -2.62
N ARG A 78 -0.87 -14.20 -3.90
CA ARG A 78 0.48 -14.49 -4.42
C ARG A 78 0.83 -13.63 -5.63
N CYS A 79 2.12 -13.34 -5.79
CA CYS A 79 2.65 -12.82 -7.04
C CYS A 79 2.62 -13.90 -8.14
N ILE A 80 1.87 -13.67 -9.21
CA ILE A 80 1.80 -14.53 -10.38
C ILE A 80 2.53 -13.89 -11.55
N THR A 81 2.98 -14.70 -12.52
CA THR A 81 3.49 -14.15 -13.78
C THR A 81 2.39 -13.33 -14.43
N GLU A 82 2.75 -12.17 -14.99
CA GLU A 82 1.85 -11.40 -15.86
C GLU A 82 1.20 -12.34 -16.87
N PRO A 83 -0.14 -12.38 -16.99
CA PRO A 83 -0.79 -13.21 -17.98
C PRO A 83 -0.32 -12.71 -19.34
N THR A 84 0.60 -13.46 -19.95
CA THR A 84 0.92 -13.27 -21.36
C THR A 84 -0.42 -13.40 -22.07
N THR A 85 -0.83 -12.33 -22.77
CA THR A 85 -1.93 -12.43 -23.72
C THR A 85 -1.48 -13.43 -24.77
N THR A 86 -1.71 -14.71 -24.51
CA THR A 86 -1.48 -15.77 -25.46
C THR A 86 -2.39 -15.45 -26.62
N ALA A 87 -1.78 -15.02 -27.73
CA ALA A 87 -2.47 -14.79 -28.98
C ALA A 87 -3.47 -15.93 -29.19
N ALA A 88 -4.70 -15.56 -29.52
CA ALA A 88 -5.77 -16.50 -29.84
C ALA A 88 -5.21 -17.67 -30.67
N PRO A 89 -5.63 -18.91 -30.44
CA PRO A 89 -5.35 -19.95 -31.41
C PRO A 89 -6.08 -19.56 -32.70
N THR A 90 -5.39 -18.94 -33.66
CA THR A 90 -5.80 -18.94 -35.05
C THR A 90 -5.65 -20.37 -35.54
N THR A 91 -6.65 -21.20 -35.20
CA THR A 91 -6.89 -22.46 -35.89
C THR A 91 -7.56 -22.08 -37.20
N SER A 92 -6.76 -21.76 -38.21
CA SER A 92 -7.17 -21.88 -39.60
C SER A 92 -7.25 -23.36 -39.93
N ALA A 93 -8.46 -23.86 -40.17
CA ALA A 93 -8.74 -25.11 -40.89
C ALA A 93 -10.06 -24.92 -41.65
#